data_AF-A0A2N5IP82-F1
#
_entry.id   AF-A0A2N5IP82-F1
#
_cell.length_a   1.000
_cell.length_b   1.000
_cell.length_c   1.000
_cell.angle_alpha   90.00
_cell.angle_beta   90.00
_cell.angle_gamma   90.00
#
_symmetry.space_group_name_H-M   'P 1'
#
loop_
_entity.id
_entity.type
_entity.pdbx_description
1 polymer ?
#
loop_
_entity_poly.entity_id
_entity_poly.type
_entity_poly.pdbx_seq_one_letter_code
_entity_poly.pdbx_strand_id
1 'polypeptide(L)'
;MSLPNLFPALDSGTVNGVTCTREGDSYTVDGTPTAWGGIYKKTTLPAGYYRLTQSGADKPSARCILPDATQYSATSGFTLTEPMECILQLTLNPSETYTNATVTPYLRRIS
;
A
#
# COMPACT_ATOMS: atom_id res chain seq x y z
N MET A 1 5.36 -23.23 -4.40
CA MET A 1 5.45 -22.37 -3.18
C MET A 1 4.97 -20.98 -3.57
N SER A 2 4.13 -20.35 -2.74
CA SER A 2 3.71 -18.95 -2.96
C SER A 2 4.85 -18.00 -2.56
N LEU A 3 5.13 -16.98 -3.38
CA LEU A 3 6.09 -15.93 -3.04
C LEU A 3 5.62 -15.18 -1.78
N PRO A 4 6.52 -14.86 -0.82
CA PRO A 4 6.16 -14.15 0.40
C PRO A 4 5.61 -12.77 0.10
N ASN A 5 4.64 -12.31 0.90
CA ASN A 5 4.18 -10.93 0.86
C ASN A 5 5.20 -10.04 1.57
N LEU A 6 5.77 -9.11 0.83
CA LEU A 6 6.72 -8.11 1.31
C LEU A 6 6.03 -6.77 1.61
N PHE A 7 4.72 -6.68 1.41
CA PHE A 7 3.99 -5.48 1.80
C PHE A 7 3.95 -5.44 3.33
N PRO A 8 4.48 -4.39 3.97
CA PRO A 8 4.60 -4.37 5.41
C PRO A 8 3.21 -4.30 6.06
N ALA A 9 3.11 -4.91 7.23
CA ALA A 9 2.07 -4.64 8.20
C ALA A 9 1.97 -3.13 8.48
N LEU A 10 0.88 -2.50 8.04
CA LEU A 10 0.55 -1.13 8.39
C LEU A 10 -0.16 -1.08 9.74
N ASP A 11 -0.04 0.06 10.42
CA ASP A 11 -0.70 0.26 11.71
C ASP A 11 -2.18 0.62 11.50
N SER A 12 -3.05 0.13 12.40
CA SER A 12 -4.44 0.59 12.45
C SER A 12 -4.53 1.97 13.08
N GLY A 13 -5.57 2.73 12.76
CA GLY A 13 -5.79 4.05 13.33
C GLY A 13 -6.61 4.96 12.44
N THR A 14 -6.72 6.22 12.84
CA THR A 14 -7.45 7.24 12.08
C THR A 14 -6.46 8.27 11.52
N VAL A 15 -6.53 8.51 10.21
CA VAL A 15 -5.70 9.49 9.49
C VAL A 15 -6.61 10.30 8.58
N ASN A 16 -6.52 11.64 8.65
CA ASN A 16 -7.29 12.55 7.80
C ASN A 16 -8.80 12.28 7.77
N GLY A 17 -9.42 11.88 8.88
CA GLY A 17 -10.85 11.57 8.94
C GLY A 17 -11.24 10.19 8.40
N VAL A 18 -10.26 9.35 8.05
CA VAL A 18 -10.47 7.96 7.64
C VAL A 18 -9.95 7.01 8.72
N THR A 19 -10.79 6.07 9.12
CA THR A 19 -10.42 4.99 10.05
C THR A 19 -9.99 3.76 9.27
N CYS A 20 -8.85 3.19 9.66
CA CYS A 20 -8.29 1.96 9.11
C CYS A 20 -8.18 0.91 10.20
N THR A 21 -8.81 -0.24 9.97
CA THR A 21 -8.73 -1.41 10.85
C THR A 21 -8.02 -2.54 10.10
N ARG A 22 -6.99 -3.11 10.71
CA ARG A 22 -6.25 -4.23 10.14
C ARG A 22 -6.74 -5.56 10.69
N GLU A 23 -6.93 -6.53 9.81
CA GLU A 23 -7.18 -7.94 10.14
C GLU A 23 -6.24 -8.82 9.31
N GLY A 24 -5.16 -9.32 9.93
CA GLY A 24 -4.13 -10.08 9.21
C GLY A 24 -3.40 -9.21 8.18
N ASP A 25 -3.55 -9.55 6.90
CA ASP A 25 -2.98 -8.76 5.78
C ASP A 25 -4.02 -7.81 5.14
N SER A 26 -5.27 -7.87 5.60
CA SER A 26 -6.38 -7.07 5.08
C SER A 26 -6.58 -5.80 5.89
N TYR A 27 -7.08 -4.76 5.25
CA TYR A 27 -7.36 -3.46 5.86
C TYR A 27 -8.76 -3.02 5.46
N THR A 28 -9.63 -2.81 6.44
CA THR A 28 -10.95 -2.20 6.25
C THR A 28 -10.85 -0.71 6.51
N VAL A 29 -11.24 0.08 5.52
CA VAL A 29 -11.07 1.54 5.50
C VAL A 29 -12.44 2.21 5.37
N ASP A 30 -12.72 3.16 6.24
CA ASP A 30 -14.01 3.85 6.32
C ASP A 30 -13.83 5.35 6.57
N GLY A 31 -14.56 6.17 5.80
CA GLY A 31 -14.56 7.63 5.87
C GLY A 31 -14.17 8.34 4.58
N THR A 32 -14.23 9.67 4.61
CA THR A 32 -13.85 10.57 3.52
C THR A 32 -12.58 11.32 3.94
N PRO A 33 -11.44 11.19 3.23
CA PRO A 33 -10.23 11.92 3.59
C PRO A 33 -10.42 13.42 3.48
N THR A 34 -9.95 14.16 4.47
CA THR A 34 -9.94 15.64 4.43
C THR A 34 -8.81 16.21 3.57
N ALA A 35 -7.78 15.40 3.28
CA ALA A 35 -6.65 15.75 2.43
C ALA A 35 -6.01 14.48 1.83
N TRP A 36 -5.17 14.66 0.81
CA TRP A 36 -4.29 13.59 0.31
C TRP A 36 -3.40 13.05 1.43
N GLY A 37 -3.21 11.73 1.44
CA GLY A 37 -2.34 11.09 2.42
C GLY A 37 -2.28 9.58 2.24
N GLY A 38 -1.86 8.89 3.29
CA GLY A 38 -1.86 7.44 3.30
C GLY A 38 -1.66 6.89 4.70
N ILE A 39 -2.15 5.67 4.91
CA ILE A 39 -1.67 4.82 6.01
C ILE A 39 -0.46 4.09 5.46
N TYR A 40 0.71 4.27 6.05
CA TYR A 40 1.97 3.84 5.43
C TYR A 40 3.00 3.32 6.42
N LYS A 41 3.96 2.59 5.87
CA LYS A 41 5.18 2.20 6.58
C LYS A 41 6.37 2.27 5.63
N LYS A 42 7.52 2.63 6.19
CA LYS A 42 8.80 2.55 5.48
C LYS A 42 9.37 1.15 5.60
N THR A 43 9.93 0.63 4.51
CA THR A 43 10.64 -0.64 4.51
C THR A 43 11.77 -0.61 3.49
N THR A 44 12.88 -1.27 3.82
CA THR A 44 13.98 -1.45 2.86
C THR A 44 13.68 -2.66 1.98
N LEU A 45 13.52 -2.41 0.68
CA LEU A 45 13.38 -3.46 -0.32
C LEU A 45 14.77 -3.74 -0.93
N PRO A 46 15.22 -5.00 -1.01
CA PRO A 46 16.46 -5.33 -1.74
C PRO A 46 16.29 -5.08 -3.25
N ALA A 47 17.41 -5.01 -3.97
CA ALA A 47 17.39 -5.04 -5.44
C ALA A 47 16.59 -6.25 -5.96
N GLY A 48 15.85 -6.10 -7.05
CA GLY A 48 15.00 -7.15 -7.61
C GLY A 48 13.82 -6.63 -8.43
N TYR A 49 13.14 -7.51 -9.14
CA TYR A 49 11.90 -7.19 -9.84
C TYR A 49 10.71 -7.46 -8.93
N TYR A 50 9.83 -6.49 -8.78
CA TYR A 50 8.68 -6.54 -7.89
C TYR A 50 7.37 -6.45 -8.68
N ARG A 51 6.34 -7.07 -8.11
CA ARG A 51 4.95 -6.87 -8.51
C ARG A 51 4.13 -6.43 -7.31
N LEU A 52 3.47 -5.29 -7.46
CA LEU A 52 2.51 -4.74 -6.52
C LEU A 52 1.10 -5.00 -7.04
N THR A 53 0.29 -5.65 -6.23
CA THR A 53 -1.11 -6.00 -6.51
C THR A 53 -1.94 -5.74 -5.28
N GLN A 54 -3.26 -5.75 -5.42
CA GLN A 54 -4.19 -5.75 -4.31
C GLN A 54 -5.40 -6.63 -4.65
N SER A 55 -6.16 -7.03 -3.63
CA SER A 55 -7.46 -7.69 -3.78
C SER A 55 -8.49 -7.06 -2.85
N GLY A 56 -9.77 -7.36 -3.07
CA GLY A 56 -10.88 -6.71 -2.38
C GLY A 56 -11.36 -5.49 -3.14
N ALA A 57 -11.56 -4.36 -2.44
CA ALA A 57 -11.98 -3.11 -3.05
C ALA A 57 -10.88 -2.52 -3.96
N ASP A 58 -11.29 -1.72 -4.96
CA ASP A 58 -10.36 -1.02 -5.85
C ASP A 58 -9.67 0.17 -5.17
N LYS A 59 -10.27 0.71 -4.11
CA LYS A 59 -9.75 1.83 -3.33
C LYS A 59 -9.93 1.61 -1.82
N PRO A 60 -9.06 2.17 -0.96
CA PRO A 60 -7.86 2.94 -1.30
C PRO A 60 -6.79 2.09 -2.00
N SER A 61 -6.04 2.69 -2.93
CA SER A 61 -5.07 1.96 -3.75
C SER A 61 -3.75 1.77 -3.00
N ALA A 62 -3.21 0.55 -3.03
CA ALA A 62 -1.87 0.26 -2.53
C ALA A 62 -0.81 0.89 -3.43
N ARG A 63 0.19 1.55 -2.83
CA ARG A 63 1.31 2.16 -3.54
C ARG A 63 2.66 1.83 -2.92
N CYS A 64 3.67 1.77 -3.77
CA CYS A 64 5.09 1.86 -3.41
C CYS A 64 5.62 3.21 -3.90
N ILE A 65 6.29 3.95 -3.03
CA ILE A 65 6.91 5.24 -3.34
C ILE A 65 8.41 5.13 -3.06
N LEU A 66 9.23 5.43 -4.06
CA LEU A 66 10.68 5.42 -3.96
C LEU A 66 11.21 6.73 -3.34
N PRO A 67 12.47 6.79 -2.90
CA PRO A 67 13.08 8.01 -2.34
C PRO A 67 13.05 9.24 -3.27
N ASP A 68 13.06 9.01 -4.58
CA ASP A 68 12.98 10.05 -5.62
C ASP A 68 11.54 10.51 -5.92
N ALA A 69 10.57 10.05 -5.13
CA ALA A 69 9.14 10.26 -5.28
C ALA A 69 8.47 9.54 -6.46
N THR A 70 9.18 8.67 -7.20
CA THR A 70 8.56 7.77 -8.18
C THR A 70 7.54 6.87 -7.48
N GLN A 71 6.34 6.74 -8.06
CA GLN A 71 5.23 5.98 -7.46
C GLN A 71 4.76 4.84 -8.37
N TYR A 72 4.52 3.68 -7.77
CA TYR A 72 3.89 2.53 -8.40
C TYR A 72 2.61 2.19 -7.66
N SER A 73 1.47 2.18 -8.36
CA SER A 73 0.16 1.80 -7.79
C SER A 73 -0.20 0.37 -8.18
N ALA A 74 -0.90 -0.37 -7.34
CA ALA A 74 -1.46 -1.67 -7.73
C ALA A 74 -2.43 -1.48 -8.92
N THR A 75 -2.40 -2.29 -9.99
CA THR A 75 -1.51 -3.43 -10.31
C THR A 75 -0.32 -2.99 -11.17
N SER A 76 0.89 -3.06 -10.66
CA SER A 76 2.12 -2.65 -11.38
C SER A 76 3.31 -3.56 -11.11
N GLY A 77 4.31 -3.49 -11.98
CA GLY A 77 5.62 -4.09 -11.76
C GLY A 77 6.73 -3.04 -11.89
N PHE A 78 7.80 -3.21 -11.11
CA PHE A 78 8.94 -2.28 -11.08
C PHE A 78 10.24 -2.97 -10.68
N THR A 79 11.39 -2.37 -11.00
CA THR A 79 12.71 -2.95 -10.76
C THR A 79 13.54 -2.09 -9.80
N LEU A 80 13.94 -2.74 -8.71
CA LEU A 80 15.01 -2.43 -7.77
C LEU A 80 16.41 -2.65 -8.36
N THR A 81 17.19 -1.63 -8.76
CA THR A 81 18.60 -1.89 -9.16
C THR A 81 19.55 -2.03 -7.98
N GLU A 82 19.18 -1.47 -6.84
CA GLU A 82 19.91 -1.55 -5.56
C GLU A 82 18.90 -1.58 -4.39
N PRO A 83 19.32 -1.94 -3.17
CA PRO A 83 18.45 -1.85 -2.00
C PRO A 83 18.01 -0.40 -1.74
N MET A 84 16.71 -0.17 -1.54
CA MET A 84 16.15 1.17 -1.31
C MET A 84 15.13 1.17 -0.17
N GLU A 85 15.11 2.22 0.64
CA GLU A 85 13.99 2.48 1.56
C GLU A 85 12.80 3.00 0.76
N CYS A 86 11.68 2.28 0.78
CA CYS A 86 10.45 2.65 0.09
C CYS A 86 9.34 2.93 1.10
N ILE A 87 8.40 3.80 0.74
CA ILE A 87 7.14 3.98 1.47
C ILE A 87 6.09 3.08 0.83
N LEU A 88 5.53 2.17 1.62
CA LEU A 88 4.45 1.29 1.21
C LEU A 88 3.18 1.76 1.92
N GLN A 89 2.16 2.11 1.15
CA GLN A 89 0.99 2.80 1.67
C GLN A 89 -0.32 2.35 1.04
N LEU A 90 -1.42 2.53 1.77
CA LEU A 90 -2.76 2.67 1.20
C LEU A 90 -3.03 4.16 0.98
N THR A 91 -3.21 4.58 -0.26
CA THR A 91 -3.36 6.01 -0.61
C THR A 91 -4.79 6.49 -0.40
N LEU A 92 -4.90 7.55 0.39
CA LEU A 92 -6.14 8.25 0.68
C LEU A 92 -6.28 9.46 -0.26
N ASN A 93 -7.30 9.42 -1.13
CA ASN A 93 -7.69 10.51 -2.01
C ASN A 93 -8.89 11.28 -1.42
N PRO A 94 -8.81 12.61 -1.21
CA PRO A 94 -9.90 13.41 -0.65
C PRO A 94 -11.14 13.52 -1.55
N SER A 95 -11.05 13.10 -2.81
CA SER A 95 -12.21 13.00 -3.72
C SER A 95 -12.96 11.67 -3.59
N GLU A 96 -12.54 10.76 -2.70
CA GLU A 96 -13.16 9.45 -2.50
C GLU A 96 -13.81 9.36 -1.12
N THR A 97 -14.88 8.58 -1.02
CA THR A 97 -15.43 8.12 0.26
C THR A 97 -15.30 6.61 0.32
N TYR A 98 -14.65 6.10 1.35
CA TYR A 98 -14.55 4.66 1.62
C TYR A 98 -15.68 4.27 2.55
N THR A 99 -16.43 3.23 2.20
CA THR A 99 -17.53 2.73 3.01
C THR A 99 -17.25 1.27 3.33
N ASN A 100 -16.63 1.01 4.48
CA ASN A 100 -16.11 -0.31 4.89
C ASN A 100 -15.31 -1.01 3.77
N ALA A 101 -14.52 -0.25 3.01
CA ALA A 101 -13.77 -0.76 1.88
C ALA A 101 -12.63 -1.64 2.38
N THR A 102 -12.68 -2.94 2.08
CA THR A 102 -11.65 -3.89 2.52
C THR A 102 -10.67 -4.16 1.40
N VAL A 103 -9.39 -3.87 1.63
CA VAL A 103 -8.29 -4.02 0.68
C VAL A 103 -7.19 -4.89 1.26
N THR A 104 -6.62 -5.77 0.45
CA THR A 104 -5.48 -6.63 0.83
C THR A 104 -4.32 -6.39 -0.13
N PRO A 105 -3.30 -5.62 0.26
CA PRO A 105 -2.15 -5.33 -0.59
C PRO A 105 -1.13 -6.48 -0.61
N TYR A 106 -0.55 -6.72 -1.77
CA TYR A 106 0.51 -7.71 -1.97
C TYR A 106 1.68 -7.12 -2.75
N LEU A 107 2.86 -7.15 -2.15
CA LEU A 107 4.12 -6.86 -2.82
C LEU A 107 4.94 -8.14 -2.86
N ARG A 108 5.36 -8.57 -4.05
CA ARG A 108 6.16 -9.79 -4.21
C ARG A 108 7.39 -9.49 -5.04
N ARG A 109 8.54 -9.97 -4.58
CA ARG A 109 9.75 -10.02 -5.41
C ARG A 109 9.70 -11.27 -6.29
N ILE A 110 9.76 -11.08 -7.60
CA ILE A 110 9.63 -12.14 -8.61
C ILE A 110 11.00 -12.62 -9.13
N SER A 111 12.03 -11.77 -9.07
CA SER A 111 13.44 -12.13 -9.33
C SER A 111 14.41 -11.22 -8.58
#